data_AF-G5A996-F1
#
_entry.id   AF-G5A996-F1
#
_cell.length_a   1.000
_cell.length_b   1.000
_cell.length_c   1.000
_cell.angle_alpha   90.00
_cell.angle_beta   90.00
_cell.angle_gamma   90.00
#
_symmetry.space_group_name_H-M   'P 1'
#
loop_
_entity.id
_entity.type
_entity.pdbx_description
1 polymer ?
#
loop_
_entity_poly.entity_id
_entity_poly.type
_entity_poly.pdbx_seq_one_letter_code
_entity_poly.pdbx_strand_id
1 'polypeptide(L)'
;MENSGQYREDEEDDGDEDDEEDYLTWEAKRDAAVAAAGNGHLVIVECIIPENVAHEYDSDDEDTDHLHSSTRPLDHAKDEQYWHRYDPSGNQFCALARASAGGHSDVVNFLLSDRENCWNIARAFEKAAVAGNDVVASTLYHAYSRREKEDLFVRMVTAGSANAVKYLHKNHFVDSSSFEAGFYAAIAHEWTDIIEFLLSTEEVSTDLFDKAFALVSRIGKLKSAALLHGKKRASPQATIDAFETGGSLAVVKFLYSNEHVPVSSIIAAFTNASRYGTTPETIKSFSSELSEESTKIVCFLYTLNGIPSGVISEAFNRVATKIPLDVAGSMCTEHSISSAAIGAAFVSAVADRQGLGFLKFLAGQGSIEQKFLGEAFPLAARFGRKRTLLVMYGAFDWSQSILTEALRETRNRRIKKVLRMELKRQSNSSNAA
;
A
#
# COMPACT_ATOMS: atom_id res chain seq x y z
N MET A 1 38.54 -36.56 -76.36
CA MET A 1 38.31 -37.82 -75.62
C MET A 1 38.79 -37.57 -74.21
N GLU A 2 37.82 -37.42 -73.34
CA GLU A 2 37.95 -37.11 -71.92
C GLU A 2 38.78 -38.18 -71.20
N ASN A 3 39.61 -37.75 -70.26
CA ASN A 3 39.73 -38.51 -69.03
C ASN A 3 40.00 -37.56 -67.86
N SER A 4 39.08 -37.64 -66.91
CA SER A 4 39.03 -37.04 -65.59
C SER A 4 40.26 -37.35 -64.74
N GLY A 5 40.72 -36.38 -63.96
CA GLY A 5 41.73 -36.56 -62.93
C GLY A 5 41.65 -35.47 -61.86
N GLN A 6 41.07 -35.84 -60.71
CA GLN A 6 41.14 -35.16 -59.41
C GLN A 6 42.58 -34.81 -59.02
N TYR A 7 42.77 -33.73 -58.27
CA TYR A 7 43.75 -33.40 -57.19
C TYR A 7 43.62 -31.88 -56.99
N ARG A 8 43.65 -31.24 -55.82
CA ARG A 8 43.98 -31.59 -54.45
C ARG A 8 43.45 -30.40 -53.61
N GLU A 9 42.92 -30.68 -52.44
CA GLU A 9 42.75 -29.68 -51.38
C GLU A 9 44.14 -29.26 -50.92
N ASP A 10 44.45 -27.96 -51.04
CA ASP A 10 45.55 -27.31 -50.33
C ASP A 10 44.91 -26.35 -49.32
N GLU A 11 45.21 -26.61 -48.05
CA GLU A 11 44.91 -25.81 -46.87
C GLU A 11 45.74 -24.51 -46.91
N GLU A 12 45.05 -23.36 -46.87
CA GLU A 12 45.55 -22.05 -46.41
C GLU A 12 44.49 -21.66 -45.35
N ASP A 13 44.66 -21.86 -44.04
CA ASP A 13 45.62 -21.29 -43.08
C ASP A 13 45.96 -19.82 -43.36
N ASP A 14 44.92 -19.00 -43.47
CA ASP A 14 45.02 -17.56 -43.30
C ASP A 14 44.42 -17.20 -41.93
N GLY A 15 45.28 -16.60 -41.11
CA GLY A 15 45.12 -16.45 -39.68
C GLY A 15 43.82 -15.77 -39.27
N ASP A 16 43.22 -16.33 -38.23
CA ASP A 16 42.44 -15.59 -37.26
C ASP A 16 43.38 -14.52 -36.65
N GLU A 17 43.56 -13.41 -37.37
CA GLU A 17 43.95 -12.15 -36.75
C GLU A 17 42.82 -11.84 -35.78
N ASP A 18 43.12 -12.01 -34.49
CA ASP A 18 42.32 -11.53 -33.38
C ASP A 18 41.95 -10.06 -33.65
N ASP A 19 40.77 -9.84 -34.23
CA ASP A 19 40.06 -8.57 -34.20
C ASP A 19 39.69 -8.29 -32.73
N GLU A 20 40.70 -7.91 -31.94
CA GLU A 20 40.56 -7.09 -30.73
C GLU A 20 40.06 -5.70 -31.14
N GLU A 21 38.96 -5.63 -31.89
CA GLU A 21 38.30 -4.39 -32.27
C GLU A 21 37.47 -3.91 -31.07
N ASP A 22 38.18 -3.26 -30.15
CA ASP A 22 37.79 -2.20 -29.20
C ASP A 22 36.28 -2.00 -28.92
N TYR A 23 35.58 -3.07 -28.53
CA TYR A 23 34.22 -2.98 -28.01
C TYR A 23 34.25 -2.37 -26.60
N LEU A 24 34.31 -1.05 -26.54
CA LEU A 24 33.85 -0.31 -25.36
C LEU A 24 32.43 -0.79 -25.05
N THR A 25 32.31 -1.56 -23.96
CA THR A 25 31.02 -2.08 -23.49
C THR A 25 30.01 -0.94 -23.43
N TRP A 26 28.74 -1.20 -23.76
CA TRP A 26 27.66 -0.20 -23.69
C TRP A 26 27.62 0.50 -22.32
N GLU A 27 28.02 -0.19 -21.24
CA GLU A 27 28.18 0.36 -19.90
C GLU A 27 29.24 1.46 -19.86
N ALA A 28 30.41 1.23 -20.48
CA ALA A 28 31.47 2.23 -20.59
C ALA A 28 31.04 3.44 -21.41
N LYS A 29 30.32 3.25 -22.53
CA LYS A 29 29.78 4.36 -23.33
C LYS A 29 28.73 5.16 -22.55
N ARG A 30 27.83 4.48 -21.83
CA ARG A 30 26.85 5.13 -20.93
C ARG A 30 27.54 5.94 -19.84
N ASP A 31 28.52 5.35 -19.17
CA ASP A 31 29.23 5.99 -18.06
C ASP A 31 30.07 7.18 -18.55
N ALA A 32 30.67 7.08 -19.74
CA ALA A 32 31.33 8.18 -20.43
C ALA A 32 30.36 9.32 -20.77
N ALA A 33 29.16 9.02 -21.28
CA ALA A 33 28.12 10.03 -21.54
C ALA A 33 27.65 10.72 -20.25
N VAL A 34 27.45 9.96 -19.17
CA VAL A 34 27.06 10.50 -17.85
C VAL A 34 28.16 11.39 -17.27
N ALA A 35 29.43 10.98 -17.40
CA ALA A 35 30.58 11.77 -16.95
C ALA A 35 30.76 13.05 -17.78
N ALA A 36 30.68 12.95 -19.11
CA ALA A 36 30.74 14.09 -20.02
C ALA A 36 29.63 15.10 -19.71
N ALA A 37 28.39 14.62 -19.52
CA ALA A 37 27.26 15.46 -19.17
C ALA A 37 27.44 16.14 -17.81
N GLY A 38 27.97 15.43 -16.80
CA GLY A 38 28.28 16.01 -15.49
C GLY A 38 29.37 17.08 -15.50
N ASN A 39 30.27 17.04 -16.48
CA ASN A 39 31.36 18.01 -16.64
C ASN A 39 31.06 19.10 -17.70
N GLY A 40 29.89 19.08 -18.33
CA GLY A 40 29.49 20.11 -19.29
C GLY A 40 30.14 19.95 -20.67
N HIS A 41 30.60 18.75 -21.02
CA HIS A 41 31.25 18.49 -22.31
C HIS A 41 30.22 18.20 -23.40
N LEU A 42 29.49 19.23 -23.85
CA LEU A 42 28.42 19.10 -24.85
C LEU A 42 28.85 18.31 -26.09
N VAL A 43 30.01 18.63 -26.68
CA VAL A 43 30.51 17.95 -27.89
C VAL A 43 30.65 16.44 -27.69
N ILE A 44 31.14 16.00 -26.53
CA ILE A 44 31.29 14.58 -26.20
C ILE A 44 29.91 13.93 -26.03
N VAL A 45 28.98 14.64 -25.37
CA VAL A 45 27.60 14.16 -25.19
C VAL A 45 26.88 14.02 -26.53
N GLU A 46 27.08 14.96 -27.45
CA GLU A 46 26.54 14.96 -28.81
C GLU A 46 27.08 13.80 -29.65
N CYS A 47 28.33 13.38 -29.46
CA CYS A 47 28.88 12.21 -30.15
C CYS A 47 28.33 10.89 -29.57
N ILE A 48 28.33 10.74 -28.24
CA ILE A 48 28.08 9.44 -27.61
C ILE A 48 26.59 9.08 -27.54
N ILE A 49 25.69 10.05 -27.31
CA ILE A 49 24.27 9.74 -27.08
C ILE A 49 23.55 9.22 -28.34
N PRO A 50 23.73 9.81 -29.54
CA PRO A 50 23.13 9.27 -30.76
C PRO A 50 23.60 7.86 -31.08
N GLU A 51 24.88 7.54 -30.84
CA GLU A 51 25.46 6.21 -31.10
C GLU A 51 24.91 5.12 -30.16
N ASN A 52 24.64 5.48 -28.89
CA ASN A 52 24.07 4.53 -27.92
C ASN A 52 22.61 4.16 -28.20
N VAL A 53 21.87 4.97 -28.96
CA VAL A 53 20.49 4.67 -29.39
C VAL A 53 20.49 3.85 -30.70
N ALA A 54 21.56 3.93 -31.49
CA ALA A 54 21.68 3.29 -32.80
C ALA A 54 22.23 1.84 -32.75
N HIS A 55 23.09 1.51 -31.78
CA HIS A 55 23.82 0.22 -31.74
C HIS A 55 23.03 -1.01 -31.24
N GLU A 56 21.71 -0.92 -31.04
CA GLU A 56 20.90 -2.06 -30.58
C GLU A 56 20.25 -2.87 -31.73
N TYR A 57 20.74 -2.71 -32.97
CA TYR A 57 20.20 -3.40 -34.16
C TYR A 57 21.27 -3.92 -35.14
N ASP A 58 22.36 -4.48 -34.63
CA ASP A 58 23.14 -5.46 -35.39
C ASP A 58 23.22 -6.74 -34.54
N SER A 59 22.09 -7.43 -34.42
CA SER A 59 22.11 -8.87 -34.18
C SER A 59 21.95 -9.52 -35.56
N ASP A 60 22.92 -10.36 -35.92
CA ASP A 60 23.05 -11.12 -37.17
C ASP A 60 21.89 -12.10 -37.44
N ASP A 61 20.66 -11.61 -37.51
CA ASP A 61 19.55 -12.36 -38.09
C ASP A 61 19.45 -11.99 -39.58
N GLU A 62 20.34 -12.59 -40.37
CA GLU A 62 20.13 -12.79 -41.80
C GLU A 62 18.84 -13.61 -41.98
N ASP A 63 17.69 -12.93 -42.11
CA ASP A 63 16.56 -13.31 -42.97
C ASP A 63 15.29 -12.51 -42.59
N THR A 64 15.18 -11.24 -42.99
CA THR A 64 13.85 -10.71 -43.35
C THR A 64 13.93 -9.51 -44.29
N ASP A 65 13.90 -9.83 -45.57
CA ASP A 65 13.70 -8.88 -46.66
C ASP A 65 12.22 -8.44 -46.69
N HIS A 66 11.87 -7.29 -46.09
CA HIS A 66 10.72 -6.48 -46.52
C HIS A 66 10.78 -5.00 -46.06
N LEU A 67 11.01 -4.17 -47.08
CA LEU A 67 10.88 -2.72 -47.18
C LEU A 67 9.59 -2.13 -46.55
N HIS A 68 9.74 -1.36 -45.47
CA HIS A 68 8.96 -0.19 -45.00
C HIS A 68 8.64 -0.22 -43.50
N SER A 69 9.45 0.42 -42.66
CA SER A 69 9.15 1.75 -42.13
C SER A 69 10.13 2.09 -41.01
N SER A 70 10.50 3.36 -40.91
CA SER A 70 11.29 3.98 -39.85
C SER A 70 10.55 4.07 -38.51
N THR A 71 9.85 3.00 -38.09
CA THR A 71 9.21 2.93 -36.77
C THR A 71 10.14 2.31 -35.74
N ARG A 72 10.91 3.22 -35.12
CA ARG A 72 11.29 3.29 -33.70
C ARG A 72 11.72 1.99 -32.97
N PRO A 73 13.01 1.91 -32.59
CA PRO A 73 13.51 1.08 -31.46
C PRO A 73 12.65 1.18 -30.18
N LEU A 74 12.07 2.37 -29.93
CA LEU A 74 11.31 2.67 -28.71
C LEU A 74 9.92 2.04 -28.63
N ASP A 75 9.29 1.70 -29.76
CA ASP A 75 7.98 1.02 -29.70
C ASP A 75 8.16 -0.48 -29.45
N HIS A 76 9.29 -1.08 -29.86
CA HIS A 76 9.69 -2.42 -29.42
C HIS A 76 10.12 -2.48 -27.94
N ALA A 77 10.83 -1.46 -27.44
CA ALA A 77 11.24 -1.38 -26.04
C ALA A 77 10.07 -1.31 -25.02
N LYS A 78 8.89 -0.87 -25.45
CA LYS A 78 7.67 -0.85 -24.62
C LYS A 78 7.01 -2.22 -24.46
N ASP A 79 7.15 -3.10 -25.44
CA ASP A 79 6.41 -4.38 -25.51
C ASP A 79 7.15 -5.55 -24.83
N GLU A 80 8.49 -5.49 -24.69
CA GLU A 80 9.30 -6.66 -24.26
C GLU A 80 9.95 -6.62 -22.86
N GLN A 81 9.47 -5.82 -21.89
CA GLN A 81 10.00 -5.84 -20.50
C GLN A 81 11.52 -5.55 -20.36
N TYR A 82 12.24 -5.10 -21.39
CA TYR A 82 13.67 -4.73 -21.31
C TYR A 82 13.92 -3.45 -20.48
N TRP A 83 12.86 -2.70 -20.15
CA TRP A 83 12.90 -1.48 -19.35
C TRP A 83 13.43 -1.61 -17.92
N HIS A 84 13.51 -2.83 -17.38
CA HIS A 84 14.14 -3.04 -16.07
C HIS A 84 15.68 -2.87 -16.12
N ARG A 85 16.31 -3.02 -17.30
CA ARG A 85 17.76 -2.72 -17.51
C ARG A 85 18.02 -1.25 -17.79
N TYR A 86 17.03 -0.55 -18.35
CA TYR A 86 17.02 0.90 -18.55
C TYR A 86 16.42 1.64 -17.36
N ASP A 87 16.48 1.09 -16.15
CA ASP A 87 15.84 1.65 -14.97
C ASP A 87 16.26 3.13 -14.75
N PRO A 88 15.42 4.12 -15.11
CA PRO A 88 15.73 5.53 -14.88
C PRO A 88 15.58 5.89 -13.39
N SER A 89 15.18 4.93 -12.55
CA SER A 89 15.19 4.99 -11.09
C SER A 89 16.49 4.43 -10.48
N GLY A 90 17.35 3.81 -11.30
CA GLY A 90 18.73 3.48 -10.95
C GLY A 90 19.49 4.74 -10.52
N ASN A 91 19.77 4.82 -9.22
CA ASN A 91 20.06 6.04 -8.46
C ASN A 91 21.33 6.83 -8.90
N GLN A 92 22.09 6.38 -9.91
CA GLN A 92 23.45 6.85 -10.21
C GLN A 92 23.72 7.30 -11.66
N PHE A 93 22.85 7.01 -12.64
CA PHE A 93 23.27 7.03 -14.07
C PHE A 93 22.45 7.92 -15.03
N CYS A 94 21.71 8.93 -14.56
CA CYS A 94 21.00 9.84 -15.46
C CYS A 94 21.90 11.01 -15.90
N ALA A 95 22.32 11.03 -17.17
CA ALA A 95 23.12 12.10 -17.78
C ALA A 95 22.46 13.49 -17.60
N LEU A 96 21.13 13.57 -17.82
CA LEU A 96 20.36 14.79 -17.59
C LEU A 96 20.46 15.28 -16.14
N ALA A 97 20.36 14.38 -15.16
CA ALA A 97 20.44 14.74 -13.75
C ALA A 97 21.84 15.21 -13.33
N ARG A 98 22.91 14.64 -13.91
CA ARG A 98 24.29 15.07 -13.69
C ARG A 98 24.57 16.44 -14.31
N ALA A 99 24.18 16.65 -15.57
CA ALA A 99 24.26 17.96 -16.21
C ALA A 99 23.48 19.01 -15.41
N SER A 100 22.32 18.63 -14.89
CA SER A 100 21.47 19.52 -14.09
C SER A 100 22.08 19.90 -12.75
N ALA A 101 22.74 18.95 -12.07
CA ALA A 101 23.50 19.23 -10.86
C ALA A 101 24.72 20.14 -11.14
N GLY A 102 25.35 20.00 -12.30
CA GLY A 102 26.50 20.81 -12.72
C GLY A 102 26.15 22.20 -13.25
N GLY A 103 24.87 22.46 -13.56
CA GLY A 103 24.43 23.76 -14.09
C GLY A 103 24.67 23.93 -15.60
N HIS A 104 25.00 22.84 -16.29
CA HIS A 104 25.38 22.82 -17.71
C HIS A 104 24.14 22.96 -18.60
N SER A 105 23.67 24.20 -18.75
CA SER A 105 22.40 24.53 -19.41
C SER A 105 22.36 24.13 -20.88
N ASP A 106 23.49 24.22 -21.57
CA ASP A 106 23.71 23.81 -22.95
C ASP A 106 23.52 22.29 -23.13
N VAL A 107 24.16 21.48 -22.27
CA VAL A 107 23.98 20.03 -22.24
C VAL A 107 22.53 19.66 -21.90
N VAL A 108 21.93 20.33 -20.92
CA VAL A 108 20.52 20.10 -20.56
C VAL A 108 19.59 20.40 -21.73
N ASN A 109 19.79 21.51 -22.44
CA ASN A 109 18.99 21.86 -23.60
C ASN A 109 19.14 20.85 -24.74
N PHE A 110 20.36 20.38 -25.00
CA PHE A 110 20.61 19.30 -25.97
C PHE A 110 19.84 18.02 -25.59
N LEU A 111 19.97 17.56 -24.34
CA LEU A 111 19.29 16.36 -23.86
C LEU A 111 17.75 16.47 -23.90
N LEU A 112 17.21 17.67 -23.68
CA LEU A 112 15.77 17.96 -23.75
C LEU A 112 15.25 18.26 -25.16
N SER A 113 16.13 18.43 -26.15
CA SER A 113 15.76 18.80 -27.52
C SER A 113 14.95 17.71 -28.20
N ASP A 114 15.28 16.44 -27.92
CA ASP A 114 14.55 15.30 -28.40
C ASP A 114 13.38 14.96 -27.46
N ARG A 115 12.17 14.95 -28.03
CA ARG A 115 10.91 14.68 -27.33
C ARG A 115 10.70 13.19 -27.06
N GLU A 116 11.39 12.32 -27.78
CA GLU A 116 11.24 10.87 -27.70
C GLU A 116 12.10 10.27 -26.57
N ASN A 117 13.05 11.06 -26.05
CA ASN A 117 13.87 10.65 -24.92
C ASN A 117 13.07 10.52 -23.61
N CYS A 118 13.22 9.37 -22.94
CA CYS A 118 12.56 8.99 -21.70
C CYS A 118 13.24 9.53 -20.42
N TRP A 119 13.88 10.70 -20.49
CA TRP A 119 14.62 11.26 -19.36
C TRP A 119 13.71 11.52 -18.14
N ASN A 120 14.21 11.20 -16.95
CA ASN A 120 13.52 11.53 -15.68
C ASN A 120 13.71 13.01 -15.33
N ILE A 121 12.88 13.86 -15.93
CA ILE A 121 12.94 15.33 -15.79
C ILE A 121 12.71 15.76 -14.33
N ALA A 122 11.82 15.06 -13.60
CA ALA A 122 11.57 15.34 -12.18
C ALA A 122 12.84 15.18 -11.32
N ARG A 123 13.61 14.11 -11.56
CA ARG A 123 14.88 13.88 -10.85
C ARG A 123 15.94 14.90 -11.25
N ALA A 124 16.03 15.23 -12.53
CA ALA A 124 16.93 16.27 -13.01
C ALA A 124 16.62 17.63 -12.37
N PHE A 125 15.33 17.98 -12.29
CA PHE A 125 14.85 19.19 -11.64
C PHE A 125 15.25 19.23 -10.17
N GLU A 126 15.02 18.13 -9.44
CA GLU A 126 15.46 18.00 -8.05
C GLU A 126 16.97 18.26 -7.89
N LYS A 127 17.79 17.67 -8.76
CA LYS A 127 19.25 17.88 -8.71
C LYS A 127 19.64 19.32 -8.99
N ALA A 128 19.02 19.98 -9.96
CA ALA A 128 19.23 21.40 -10.22
C ALA A 128 18.83 22.27 -9.01
N ALA A 129 17.66 22.00 -8.42
CA ALA A 129 17.17 22.74 -7.27
C ALA A 129 18.06 22.57 -6.02
N VAL A 130 18.56 21.36 -5.76
CA VAL A 130 19.51 21.09 -4.66
C VAL A 130 20.84 21.81 -4.89
N ALA A 131 21.30 21.87 -6.15
CA ALA A 131 22.54 22.57 -6.51
C ALA A 131 22.39 24.10 -6.56
N GLY A 132 21.17 24.63 -6.51
CA GLY A 132 20.90 26.07 -6.66
C GLY A 132 21.06 26.58 -8.09
N ASN A 133 20.93 25.70 -9.09
CA ASN A 133 21.04 26.05 -10.51
C ASN A 133 19.70 26.54 -11.05
N ASP A 134 19.29 27.76 -10.67
CA ASP A 134 17.97 28.33 -10.94
C ASP A 134 17.63 28.34 -12.45
N VAL A 135 18.59 28.66 -13.32
CA VAL A 135 18.40 28.66 -14.78
C VAL A 135 18.01 27.27 -15.28
N VAL A 136 18.74 26.24 -14.86
CA VAL A 136 18.49 24.86 -15.26
C VAL A 136 17.17 24.35 -14.66
N ALA A 137 16.92 24.63 -13.38
CA ALA A 137 15.68 24.26 -12.71
C ALA A 137 14.46 24.87 -13.41
N SER A 138 14.53 26.15 -13.80
CA SER A 138 13.48 26.81 -14.58
C SER A 138 13.25 26.15 -15.96
N THR A 139 14.32 25.84 -16.70
CA THR A 139 14.21 25.12 -17.97
C THR A 139 13.54 23.76 -17.79
N LEU A 140 13.93 23.00 -16.77
CA LEU A 140 13.38 21.68 -16.47
C LEU A 140 11.93 21.75 -16.02
N TYR A 141 11.54 22.76 -15.26
CA TYR A 141 10.14 23.01 -14.89
C TYR A 141 9.26 23.14 -16.14
N HIS A 142 9.65 23.99 -17.09
CA HIS A 142 8.90 24.18 -18.33
C HIS A 142 8.90 22.94 -19.22
N ALA A 143 10.00 22.18 -19.27
CA ALA A 143 10.06 20.93 -20.00
C ALA A 143 9.12 19.88 -19.37
N TYR A 144 9.09 19.79 -18.04
CA TYR A 144 8.21 18.90 -17.28
C TYR A 144 6.74 19.22 -17.55
N SER A 145 6.31 20.48 -17.37
CA SER A 145 4.92 20.91 -17.57
C SER A 145 4.38 20.66 -18.98
N ARG A 146 5.26 20.54 -19.98
CA ARG A 146 4.87 20.26 -21.37
C ARG A 146 4.71 18.76 -21.66
N ARG A 147 5.47 17.91 -20.98
CA ARG A 147 5.54 16.47 -21.25
C ARG A 147 4.70 15.65 -20.28
N GLU A 148 4.71 16.05 -19.02
CA GLU A 148 4.09 15.32 -17.92
C GLU A 148 2.75 15.94 -17.54
N LYS A 149 1.79 15.09 -17.20
CA LYS A 149 0.45 15.51 -16.74
C LYS A 149 0.36 15.70 -15.24
N GLU A 150 1.27 15.07 -14.49
CA GLU A 150 1.31 15.16 -13.03
C GLU A 150 1.82 16.53 -12.59
N ASP A 151 1.36 16.99 -11.43
CA ASP A 151 1.88 18.22 -10.84
C ASP A 151 3.29 17.99 -10.26
N LEU A 152 4.26 18.80 -10.70
CA LEU A 152 5.65 18.66 -10.27
C LEU A 152 5.83 18.96 -8.78
N PHE A 153 5.08 19.91 -8.22
CA PHE A 153 5.12 20.24 -6.80
C PHE A 153 4.66 19.05 -5.97
N VAL A 154 3.51 18.46 -6.29
CA VAL A 154 3.00 17.27 -5.59
C VAL A 154 3.97 16.11 -5.71
N ARG A 155 4.60 15.91 -6.87
CA ARG A 155 5.63 14.89 -7.07
C ARG A 155 6.88 15.13 -6.22
N MET A 156 7.38 16.36 -6.15
CA MET A 156 8.53 16.71 -5.32
C MET A 156 8.25 16.55 -3.83
N VAL A 157 7.03 16.88 -3.39
CA VAL A 157 6.60 16.63 -2.02
C VAL A 157 6.53 15.13 -1.73
N THR A 158 5.92 14.34 -2.63
CA THR A 158 5.82 12.88 -2.47
C THR A 158 7.20 12.22 -2.38
N ALA A 159 8.16 12.70 -3.18
CA ALA A 159 9.56 12.25 -3.16
C ALA A 159 10.36 12.70 -1.92
N GLY A 160 9.82 13.58 -1.07
CA GLY A 160 10.50 14.10 0.11
C GLY A 160 11.58 15.15 -0.19
N SER A 161 11.54 15.79 -1.36
CA SER A 161 12.58 16.71 -1.81
C SER A 161 12.36 18.14 -1.31
N ALA A 162 12.70 18.42 -0.05
CA ALA A 162 12.42 19.70 0.60
C ALA A 162 13.01 20.93 -0.15
N ASN A 163 14.20 20.80 -0.74
CA ASN A 163 14.82 21.89 -1.51
C ASN A 163 14.04 22.19 -2.80
N ALA A 164 13.62 21.14 -3.52
CA ALA A 164 12.83 21.30 -4.74
C ALA A 164 11.46 21.92 -4.44
N VAL A 165 10.82 21.52 -3.34
CA VAL A 165 9.54 22.10 -2.88
C VAL A 165 9.70 23.59 -2.53
N LYS A 166 10.75 23.95 -1.78
CA LYS A 166 11.07 25.36 -1.45
C LYS A 166 11.32 26.19 -2.70
N TYR A 167 12.07 25.64 -3.66
CA TYR A 167 12.33 26.29 -4.94
C TYR A 167 11.03 26.53 -5.71
N LEU A 168 10.18 25.51 -5.85
CA LEU A 168 8.92 25.60 -6.59
C LEU A 168 8.00 26.65 -5.97
N HIS A 169 7.81 26.61 -4.65
CA HIS A 169 6.96 27.59 -3.96
C HIS A 169 7.50 29.03 -4.09
N LYS A 170 8.81 29.23 -4.13
CA LYS A 170 9.40 30.57 -4.23
C LYS A 170 9.35 31.14 -5.65
N ASN A 171 9.61 30.30 -6.65
CA ASN A 171 9.88 30.76 -8.02
C ASN A 171 8.73 30.50 -8.99
N HIS A 172 7.76 29.67 -8.61
CA HIS A 172 6.64 29.29 -9.44
C HIS A 172 5.32 29.43 -8.67
N PHE A 173 4.24 29.73 -9.41
CA PHE A 173 2.91 29.75 -8.83
C PHE A 173 2.47 28.30 -8.56
N VAL A 174 2.16 27.99 -7.31
CA VAL A 174 1.52 26.74 -6.90
C VAL A 174 0.06 27.08 -6.68
N ASP A 175 -0.84 26.45 -7.44
CA ASP A 175 -2.26 26.66 -7.22
C ASP A 175 -2.70 26.01 -5.90
N SER A 176 -3.81 26.51 -5.35
CA SER A 176 -4.33 26.04 -4.05
C SER A 176 -4.60 24.54 -4.02
N SER A 177 -4.99 23.92 -5.15
CA SER A 177 -5.32 22.50 -5.17
C SER A 177 -4.07 21.62 -5.11
N SER A 178 -3.02 21.99 -5.83
CA SER A 178 -1.71 21.34 -5.75
C SER A 178 -1.01 21.58 -4.42
N PHE A 179 -1.19 22.77 -3.82
CA PHE A 179 -0.69 23.05 -2.47
C PHE A 179 -1.35 22.14 -1.44
N GLU A 180 -2.70 22.03 -1.44
CA GLU A 180 -3.44 21.13 -0.54
C GLU A 180 -3.05 19.67 -0.74
N ALA A 181 -2.99 19.20 -1.98
CA ALA A 181 -2.59 17.83 -2.30
C ALA A 181 -1.15 17.53 -1.83
N GLY A 182 -0.23 18.46 -2.07
CA GLY A 182 1.14 18.38 -1.57
C GLY A 182 1.18 18.34 -0.04
N PHE A 183 0.44 19.20 0.64
CA PHE A 183 0.39 19.22 2.10
C PHE A 183 -0.09 17.88 2.70
N TYR A 184 -1.14 17.29 2.13
CA TYR A 184 -1.59 15.96 2.55
C TYR A 184 -0.58 14.86 2.23
N ALA A 185 0.11 14.92 1.09
CA ALA A 185 1.17 13.97 0.74
C ALA A 185 2.35 14.05 1.73
N ALA A 186 2.79 15.25 2.09
CA ALA A 186 3.85 15.45 3.09
C ALA A 186 3.50 14.80 4.43
N ILE A 187 2.24 14.95 4.86
CA ILE A 187 1.70 14.35 6.09
C ILE A 187 1.69 12.82 5.99
N ALA A 188 1.16 12.27 4.90
CA ALA A 188 1.03 10.83 4.70
C ALA A 188 2.40 10.11 4.71
N HIS A 189 3.42 10.77 4.16
CA HIS A 189 4.79 10.25 4.11
C HIS A 189 5.69 10.65 5.29
N GLU A 190 5.18 11.44 6.26
CA GLU A 190 5.94 11.96 7.41
C GLU A 190 7.17 12.79 7.04
N TRP A 191 7.07 13.58 5.96
CA TRP A 191 8.12 14.52 5.56
C TRP A 191 8.10 15.78 6.43
N THR A 192 8.59 15.66 7.67
CA THR A 192 8.54 16.72 8.69
C THR A 192 9.08 18.05 8.20
N ASP A 193 10.22 18.06 7.49
CA ASP A 193 10.86 19.28 7.00
C ASP A 193 9.99 20.03 5.96
N ILE A 194 9.24 19.26 5.15
CA ILE A 194 8.30 19.81 4.19
C ILE A 194 7.04 20.30 4.90
N ILE A 195 6.51 19.53 5.86
CA ILE A 195 5.35 19.94 6.66
C ILE A 195 5.66 21.27 7.38
N GLU A 196 6.82 21.40 8.03
CA GLU A 196 7.22 22.63 8.69
C GLU A 196 7.35 23.81 7.73
N PHE A 197 7.95 23.57 6.56
CA PHE A 197 8.04 24.58 5.52
C PHE A 197 6.66 25.03 5.06
N LEU A 198 5.77 24.10 4.68
CA LEU A 198 4.42 24.43 4.23
C LEU A 198 3.58 25.10 5.31
N LEU A 199 3.75 24.74 6.59
CA LEU A 199 3.08 25.42 7.70
C LEU A 199 3.61 26.83 7.98
N SER A 200 4.84 27.13 7.56
CA SER A 200 5.43 28.46 7.63
C SER A 200 4.93 29.39 6.53
N THR A 201 4.28 28.84 5.49
CA THR A 201 3.61 29.64 4.48
C THR A 201 2.27 30.14 5.04
N GLU A 202 1.87 31.36 4.67
CA GLU A 202 0.58 31.93 5.09
C GLU A 202 -0.61 31.28 4.34
N GLU A 203 -0.36 30.27 3.51
CA GLU A 203 -1.36 29.62 2.64
C GLU A 203 -2.17 28.53 3.37
N VAL A 204 -1.68 28.02 4.50
CA VAL A 204 -2.42 27.01 5.26
C VAL A 204 -3.56 27.66 6.03
N SER A 205 -4.79 27.53 5.53
CA SER A 205 -6.00 27.94 6.24
C SER A 205 -6.27 27.09 7.48
N THR A 206 -7.10 27.59 8.40
CA THR A 206 -7.51 26.83 9.60
C THR A 206 -8.27 25.55 9.23
N ASP A 207 -9.13 25.59 8.23
CA ASP A 207 -9.89 24.41 7.77
C ASP A 207 -8.97 23.33 7.17
N LEU A 208 -7.99 23.75 6.36
CA LEU A 208 -6.98 22.85 5.82
C LEU A 208 -6.14 22.23 6.94
N PHE A 209 -5.75 23.03 7.94
CA PHE A 209 -5.00 22.56 9.10
C PHE A 209 -5.80 21.53 9.91
N ASP A 210 -7.07 21.80 10.19
CA ASP A 210 -7.96 20.91 10.95
C ASP A 210 -8.18 19.58 10.22
N LYS A 211 -8.43 19.62 8.90
CA LYS A 211 -8.54 18.42 8.06
C LYS A 211 -7.24 17.62 8.04
N ALA A 212 -6.10 18.30 7.92
CA ALA A 212 -4.79 17.68 7.99
C ALA A 212 -4.53 17.01 9.35
N PHE A 213 -4.96 17.64 10.44
CA PHE A 213 -4.80 17.10 11.80
C PHE A 213 -5.69 15.87 12.05
N ALA A 214 -6.93 15.87 11.56
CA ALA A 214 -7.78 14.69 11.58
C ALA A 214 -7.19 13.57 10.69
N LEU A 215 -6.70 13.91 9.50
CA LEU A 215 -6.11 12.97 8.56
C LEU A 215 -4.88 12.27 9.12
N VAL A 216 -3.92 13.03 9.65
CA VAL A 216 -2.68 12.46 10.21
C VAL A 216 -2.97 11.51 11.36
N SER A 217 -3.98 11.85 12.17
CA SER A 217 -4.38 11.05 13.32
C SER A 217 -5.03 9.76 12.88
N ARG A 218 -5.88 9.82 11.84
CA ARG A 218 -6.50 8.66 11.20
C ARG A 218 -5.51 7.74 10.49
N ILE A 219 -4.46 8.27 9.86
CA ILE A 219 -3.39 7.45 9.27
C ILE A 219 -2.52 6.82 10.38
N GLY A 220 -2.48 7.44 11.57
CA GLY A 220 -1.69 6.95 12.70
C GLY A 220 -0.23 7.40 12.68
N LYS A 221 0.09 8.49 11.97
CA LYS A 221 1.46 9.02 11.86
C LYS A 221 1.82 9.87 13.07
N LEU A 222 2.36 9.24 14.11
CA LEU A 222 2.64 9.91 15.39
C LEU A 222 3.56 11.13 15.26
N LYS A 223 4.62 11.07 14.43
CA LYS A 223 5.57 12.19 14.33
C LYS A 223 4.91 13.43 13.75
N SER A 224 4.20 13.26 12.62
CA SER A 224 3.44 14.33 12.00
C SER A 224 2.30 14.83 12.91
N ALA A 225 1.60 13.93 13.61
CA ALA A 225 0.54 14.32 14.56
C ALA A 225 1.09 15.16 15.72
N ALA A 226 2.21 14.75 16.32
CA ALA A 226 2.88 15.50 17.38
C ALA A 226 3.38 16.86 16.89
N LEU A 227 3.91 16.92 15.67
CA LEU A 227 4.36 18.16 15.04
C LEU A 227 3.20 19.14 14.83
N LEU A 228 2.09 18.69 14.23
CA LEU A 228 0.91 19.52 14.03
C LEU A 228 0.30 19.97 15.37
N HIS A 229 0.18 19.05 16.33
CA HIS A 229 -0.31 19.37 17.67
C HIS A 229 0.54 20.44 18.36
N GLY A 230 1.86 20.35 18.24
CA GLY A 230 2.82 21.32 18.78
C GLY A 230 2.66 22.74 18.23
N LYS A 231 2.06 22.91 17.04
CA LYS A 231 1.76 24.24 16.48
C LYS A 231 0.58 24.93 17.16
N LYS A 232 -0.25 24.21 17.92
CA LYS A 232 -1.41 24.74 18.66
C LYS A 232 -2.38 25.57 17.79
N ARG A 233 -2.51 25.18 16.51
CA ARG A 233 -3.43 25.80 15.52
C ARG A 233 -4.73 25.02 15.33
N ALA A 234 -4.80 23.77 15.79
CA ALA A 234 -6.00 22.94 15.66
C ALA A 234 -7.15 23.52 16.46
N SER A 235 -8.35 23.49 15.89
CA SER A 235 -9.56 23.79 16.65
C SER A 235 -9.83 22.71 17.71
N PRO A 236 -10.59 23.03 18.77
CA PRO A 236 -11.02 22.03 19.75
C PRO A 236 -11.78 20.87 19.11
N GLN A 237 -12.62 21.15 18.09
CA GLN A 237 -13.35 20.11 17.38
C GLN A 237 -12.42 19.21 16.57
N ALA A 238 -11.44 19.78 15.86
CA ALA A 238 -10.46 18.98 15.12
C ALA A 238 -9.62 18.09 16.04
N THR A 239 -9.35 18.54 17.27
CA THR A 239 -8.66 17.74 18.29
C THR A 239 -9.50 16.57 18.78
N ILE A 240 -10.80 16.80 18.97
CA ILE A 240 -11.77 15.74 19.29
C ILE A 240 -11.86 14.74 18.13
N ASP A 241 -12.06 15.21 16.90
CA ASP A 241 -12.18 14.38 15.71
C ASP A 241 -10.91 13.54 15.48
N ALA A 242 -9.74 14.14 15.68
CA ALA A 242 -8.44 13.46 15.61
C ALA A 242 -8.33 12.32 16.62
N PHE A 243 -8.80 12.53 17.86
CA PHE A 243 -8.83 11.48 18.88
C PHE A 243 -9.84 10.37 18.53
N GLU A 244 -11.05 10.75 18.11
CA GLU A 244 -12.14 9.82 17.79
C GLU A 244 -11.86 8.96 16.56
N THR A 245 -11.02 9.44 15.64
CA THR A 245 -10.68 8.76 14.39
C THR A 245 -9.26 8.21 14.37
N GLY A 246 -8.53 8.27 15.49
CA GLY A 246 -7.13 7.84 15.60
C GLY A 246 -6.92 6.41 15.08
N GLY A 247 -6.03 6.26 14.09
CA GLY A 247 -5.75 4.97 13.44
C GLY A 247 -4.63 4.16 14.08
N SER A 248 -3.90 4.73 15.03
CA SER A 248 -2.88 4.02 15.81
C SER A 248 -3.05 4.27 17.30
N LEU A 249 -2.80 3.24 18.10
CA LEU A 249 -2.80 3.34 19.56
C LEU A 249 -1.84 4.44 20.05
N ALA A 250 -0.71 4.62 19.36
CA ALA A 250 0.30 5.61 19.74
C ALA A 250 -0.26 7.04 19.65
N VAL A 251 -1.00 7.36 18.59
CA VAL A 251 -1.66 8.67 18.43
C VAL A 251 -2.78 8.85 19.45
N VAL A 252 -3.63 7.83 19.65
CA VAL A 252 -4.74 7.91 20.63
C VAL A 252 -4.21 8.17 22.04
N LYS A 253 -3.15 7.45 22.46
CA LYS A 253 -2.48 7.68 23.75
C LYS A 253 -1.86 9.06 23.84
N PHE A 254 -1.21 9.52 22.77
CA PHE A 254 -0.60 10.85 22.71
C PHE A 254 -1.67 11.93 22.92
N LEU A 255 -2.77 11.89 22.17
CA LEU A 255 -3.86 12.86 22.29
C LEU A 255 -4.54 12.78 23.66
N TYR A 256 -4.83 11.57 24.16
CA TYR A 256 -5.41 11.39 25.50
C TYR A 256 -4.56 12.00 26.62
N SER A 257 -3.23 11.91 26.49
CA SER A 257 -2.31 12.40 27.53
C SER A 257 -2.09 13.91 27.47
N ASN A 258 -2.35 14.54 26.33
CA ASN A 258 -2.03 15.95 26.09
C ASN A 258 -3.25 16.86 25.97
N GLU A 259 -4.45 16.31 25.82
CA GLU A 259 -5.68 17.06 25.55
C GLU A 259 -6.81 16.65 26.49
N HIS A 260 -7.73 17.57 26.73
CA HIS A 260 -8.92 17.28 27.52
C HIS A 260 -9.95 16.54 26.65
N VAL A 261 -9.93 15.21 26.70
CA VAL A 261 -10.85 14.36 25.95
C VAL A 261 -12.14 14.13 26.75
N PRO A 262 -13.31 14.53 26.24
CA PRO A 262 -14.57 14.26 26.91
C PRO A 262 -14.93 12.77 26.83
N VAL A 263 -15.70 12.27 27.79
CA VAL A 263 -16.13 10.85 27.85
C VAL A 263 -16.90 10.44 26.60
N SER A 264 -17.70 11.34 26.02
CA SER A 264 -18.39 11.11 24.75
C SER A 264 -17.43 10.73 23.62
N SER A 265 -16.25 11.34 23.58
CA SER A 265 -15.23 11.07 22.58
C SER A 265 -14.47 9.77 22.85
N ILE A 266 -14.31 9.36 24.11
CA ILE A 266 -13.82 8.02 24.46
C ILE A 266 -14.78 6.95 23.91
N ILE A 267 -16.09 7.16 24.07
CA ILE A 267 -17.13 6.25 23.56
C ILE A 267 -17.12 6.22 22.03
N ALA A 268 -17.02 7.38 21.38
CA ALA A 268 -16.96 7.49 19.92
C ALA A 268 -15.69 6.82 19.35
N ALA A 269 -14.52 7.09 19.92
CA ALA A 269 -13.25 6.46 19.56
C ALA A 269 -13.33 4.93 19.69
N PHE A 270 -13.88 4.43 20.81
CA PHE A 270 -14.07 3.00 21.04
C PHE A 270 -15.01 2.38 19.99
N THR A 271 -16.12 3.06 19.70
CA THR A 271 -17.09 2.61 18.70
C THR A 271 -16.48 2.57 17.30
N ASN A 272 -15.74 3.60 16.91
CA ASN A 272 -15.07 3.69 15.62
C ASN A 272 -13.99 2.61 15.46
N ALA A 273 -13.15 2.41 16.48
CA ALA A 273 -12.14 1.35 16.48
C ALA A 273 -12.78 -0.05 16.39
N SER A 274 -13.92 -0.27 17.04
CA SER A 274 -14.67 -1.55 16.96
C SER A 274 -15.29 -1.83 15.59
N ARG A 275 -15.57 -0.78 14.80
CA ARG A 275 -16.15 -0.87 13.45
C ARG A 275 -15.12 -1.10 12.37
N TYR A 276 -13.84 -0.88 12.67
CA TYR A 276 -12.81 -0.94 11.65
C TYR A 276 -12.71 -2.36 11.04
N GLY A 277 -12.83 -2.44 9.72
CA GLY A 277 -12.82 -3.70 8.98
C GLY A 277 -14.13 -4.50 9.03
N THR A 278 -15.25 -3.87 9.41
CA THR A 278 -16.59 -4.49 9.38
C THR A 278 -17.49 -3.95 8.28
N THR A 279 -17.17 -2.80 7.69
CA THR A 279 -17.95 -2.19 6.59
C THR A 279 -17.23 -2.37 5.25
N PRO A 280 -17.96 -2.44 4.11
CA PRO A 280 -17.34 -2.52 2.80
C PRO A 280 -16.32 -1.41 2.52
N GLU A 281 -16.54 -0.18 3.02
CA GLU A 281 -15.56 0.91 2.86
C GLU A 281 -14.27 0.64 3.65
N THR A 282 -14.39 0.16 4.90
CA THR A 282 -13.21 -0.16 5.74
C THR A 282 -12.52 -1.47 5.35
N ILE A 283 -13.20 -2.34 4.61
CA ILE A 283 -12.64 -3.56 4.00
C ILE A 283 -11.87 -3.25 2.71
N LYS A 284 -12.14 -2.14 2.03
CA LYS A 284 -11.29 -1.73 0.89
C LYS A 284 -9.91 -1.23 1.33
N SER A 285 -9.81 -0.66 2.54
CA SER A 285 -8.56 -0.16 3.13
C SER A 285 -7.83 -1.20 4.00
N PHE A 286 -8.08 -2.48 3.77
CA PHE A 286 -7.73 -3.56 4.70
C PHE A 286 -6.24 -3.92 4.61
N SER A 287 -5.43 -3.30 5.47
CA SER A 287 -4.13 -3.85 5.88
C SER A 287 -4.30 -4.65 7.18
N SER A 288 -3.54 -5.73 7.34
CA SER A 288 -3.50 -6.50 8.59
C SER A 288 -3.08 -5.64 9.78
N GLU A 289 -2.20 -4.66 9.53
CA GLU A 289 -1.67 -3.74 10.53
C GLU A 289 -2.75 -2.82 11.13
N LEU A 290 -3.62 -2.23 10.30
CA LEU A 290 -4.71 -1.36 10.79
C LEU A 290 -5.73 -2.12 11.64
N SER A 291 -5.97 -3.41 11.34
CA SER A 291 -6.84 -4.26 12.15
C SER A 291 -6.22 -4.62 13.51
N GLU A 292 -4.89 -4.70 13.58
CA GLU A 292 -4.20 -4.93 14.85
C GLU A 292 -4.23 -3.67 15.72
N GLU A 293 -3.97 -2.50 15.12
CA GLU A 293 -4.02 -1.22 15.81
C GLU A 293 -5.42 -0.90 16.33
N SER A 294 -6.48 -1.15 15.56
CA SER A 294 -7.85 -0.95 16.04
C SER A 294 -8.17 -1.81 17.26
N THR A 295 -7.70 -3.06 17.28
CA THR A 295 -7.85 -3.98 18.42
C THR A 295 -7.11 -3.45 19.65
N LYS A 296 -5.88 -2.96 19.47
CA LYS A 296 -5.09 -2.31 20.54
C LYS A 296 -5.78 -1.07 21.10
N ILE A 297 -6.38 -0.25 20.23
CA ILE A 297 -7.14 0.94 20.63
C ILE A 297 -8.36 0.55 21.46
N VAL A 298 -9.16 -0.43 21.00
CA VAL A 298 -10.32 -0.93 21.74
C VAL A 298 -9.92 -1.41 23.13
N CYS A 299 -8.85 -2.21 23.24
CA CYS A 299 -8.37 -2.69 24.53
C CYS A 299 -7.93 -1.54 25.45
N PHE A 300 -7.21 -0.56 24.93
CA PHE A 300 -6.79 0.60 25.70
C PHE A 300 -7.97 1.44 26.19
N LEU A 301 -8.90 1.80 25.30
CA LEU A 301 -10.06 2.61 25.66
C LEU A 301 -10.99 1.89 26.64
N TYR A 302 -11.10 0.56 26.55
CA TYR A 302 -11.79 -0.25 27.55
C TYR A 302 -11.22 -0.06 28.96
N THR A 303 -9.88 0.00 29.09
CA THR A 303 -9.23 0.18 30.41
C THR A 303 -9.46 1.54 31.07
N LEU A 304 -9.93 2.55 30.32
CA LEU A 304 -10.14 3.90 30.84
C LEU A 304 -11.40 4.02 31.71
N ASN A 305 -12.26 2.99 31.74
CA ASN A 305 -13.57 2.96 32.38
C ASN A 305 -14.53 4.08 31.87
N GLY A 306 -15.83 3.82 31.88
CA GLY A 306 -16.84 4.81 31.47
C GLY A 306 -17.51 4.57 30.12
N ILE A 307 -17.26 3.41 29.50
CA ILE A 307 -18.03 2.97 28.32
C ILE A 307 -19.31 2.27 28.80
N PRO A 308 -20.50 2.67 28.30
CA PRO A 308 -21.76 2.01 28.66
C PRO A 308 -21.81 0.54 28.22
N SER A 309 -22.43 -0.33 29.03
CA SER A 309 -22.55 -1.77 28.76
C SER A 309 -23.22 -2.12 27.42
N GLY A 310 -24.15 -1.27 26.96
CA GLY A 310 -24.78 -1.41 25.65
C GLY A 310 -23.78 -1.26 24.50
N VAL A 311 -22.88 -0.27 24.58
CA VAL A 311 -21.82 -0.03 23.59
C VAL A 311 -20.78 -1.15 23.63
N ILE A 312 -20.42 -1.61 24.83
CA ILE A 312 -19.52 -2.76 25.03
C ILE A 312 -20.09 -4.02 24.39
N SER A 313 -21.39 -4.29 24.57
CA SER A 313 -22.06 -5.45 23.96
C SER A 313 -22.04 -5.41 22.44
N GLU A 314 -22.29 -4.25 21.83
CA GLU A 314 -22.23 -4.09 20.37
C GLU A 314 -20.80 -4.27 19.84
N ALA A 315 -19.82 -3.65 20.51
CA ALA A 315 -18.41 -3.78 20.14
C ALA A 315 -17.92 -5.22 20.30
N PHE A 316 -18.29 -5.90 21.38
CA PHE A 316 -17.89 -7.28 21.64
C PHE A 316 -18.25 -8.21 20.48
N ASN A 317 -19.46 -8.10 19.91
CA ASN A 317 -19.85 -8.88 18.73
C ASN A 317 -18.87 -8.70 17.55
N ARG A 318 -18.34 -7.48 17.36
CA ARG A 318 -17.45 -7.14 16.23
C ARG A 318 -16.00 -7.54 16.46
N VAL A 319 -15.52 -7.42 17.69
CA VAL A 319 -14.08 -7.56 17.99
C VAL A 319 -13.73 -8.82 18.78
N ALA A 320 -14.72 -9.57 19.28
CA ALA A 320 -14.53 -10.76 20.11
C ALA A 320 -13.49 -11.73 19.51
N THR A 321 -13.54 -11.97 18.20
CA THR A 321 -12.63 -12.90 17.52
C THR A 321 -11.22 -12.37 17.31
N LYS A 322 -10.99 -11.09 17.62
CA LYS A 322 -9.74 -10.36 17.37
C LYS A 322 -9.03 -9.93 18.66
N ILE A 323 -9.78 -9.69 19.74
CA ILE A 323 -9.20 -9.27 21.03
C ILE A 323 -8.60 -10.44 21.81
N PRO A 324 -7.63 -10.19 22.69
CA PRO A 324 -7.13 -11.16 23.65
C PRO A 324 -8.23 -11.77 24.53
N LEU A 325 -8.09 -13.05 24.88
CA LEU A 325 -9.06 -13.83 25.65
C LEU A 325 -9.29 -13.30 27.07
N ASP A 326 -8.25 -12.74 27.69
CA ASP A 326 -8.31 -12.08 28.98
C ASP A 326 -9.18 -10.81 28.93
N VAL A 327 -8.98 -9.96 27.91
CA VAL A 327 -9.81 -8.76 27.69
C VAL A 327 -11.25 -9.16 27.39
N ALA A 328 -11.46 -10.17 26.54
CA ALA A 328 -12.80 -10.71 26.28
C ALA A 328 -13.47 -11.24 27.56
N GLY A 329 -12.68 -11.89 28.43
CA GLY A 329 -13.09 -12.34 29.76
C GLY A 329 -13.60 -11.21 30.63
N SER A 330 -12.77 -10.17 30.80
CA SER A 330 -13.12 -8.97 31.58
C SER A 330 -14.41 -8.31 31.07
N MET A 331 -14.54 -8.15 29.74
CA MET A 331 -15.74 -7.56 29.14
C MET A 331 -17.00 -8.36 29.50
N CYS A 332 -16.95 -9.70 29.44
CA CYS A 332 -18.06 -10.57 29.80
C CYS A 332 -18.42 -10.49 31.29
N THR A 333 -17.43 -10.48 32.18
CA THR A 333 -17.65 -10.52 33.63
C THR A 333 -18.07 -9.18 34.23
N GLU A 334 -17.52 -8.07 33.74
CA GLU A 334 -17.69 -6.74 34.35
C GLU A 334 -18.96 -6.02 33.86
N HIS A 335 -19.35 -6.22 32.60
CA HIS A 335 -20.40 -5.41 31.97
C HIS A 335 -21.70 -6.16 31.67
N SER A 336 -21.81 -7.42 32.11
CA SER A 336 -23.01 -8.26 31.87
C SER A 336 -23.43 -8.23 30.39
N ILE A 337 -22.53 -8.63 29.50
CA ILE A 337 -22.78 -8.66 28.05
C ILE A 337 -24.06 -9.45 27.78
N SER A 338 -24.91 -8.91 26.89
CA SER A 338 -26.17 -9.59 26.56
C SER A 338 -25.94 -10.99 25.97
N SER A 339 -26.83 -11.95 26.29
CA SER A 339 -26.83 -13.29 25.68
C SER A 339 -26.82 -13.24 24.16
N ALA A 340 -27.51 -12.23 23.60
CA ALA A 340 -27.55 -11.97 22.17
C ALA A 340 -26.18 -11.60 21.59
N ALA A 341 -25.40 -10.76 22.27
CA ALA A 341 -24.05 -10.39 21.84
C ALA A 341 -23.06 -11.56 21.98
N ILE A 342 -23.14 -12.35 23.05
CA ILE A 342 -22.34 -13.58 23.21
C ILE A 342 -22.68 -14.59 22.10
N GLY A 343 -23.97 -14.76 21.80
CA GLY A 343 -24.44 -15.66 20.75
C GLY A 343 -23.97 -15.23 19.36
N ALA A 344 -24.08 -13.94 19.03
CA ALA A 344 -23.58 -13.42 17.76
C ALA A 344 -22.05 -13.55 17.63
N ALA A 345 -21.30 -13.24 18.70
CA ALA A 345 -19.85 -13.46 18.74
C ALA A 345 -19.48 -14.94 18.54
N PHE A 346 -20.29 -15.87 19.05
CA PHE A 346 -20.09 -17.30 18.84
C PHE A 346 -20.28 -17.71 17.38
N VAL A 347 -21.32 -17.22 16.70
CA VAL A 347 -21.52 -17.45 15.26
C VAL A 347 -20.31 -16.93 14.46
N SER A 348 -19.89 -15.69 14.72
CA SER A 348 -18.73 -15.07 14.07
C SER A 348 -17.44 -15.87 14.30
N ALA A 349 -17.20 -16.33 15.53
CA ALA A 349 -16.05 -17.19 15.85
C ALA A 349 -16.02 -18.50 15.05
N VAL A 350 -17.18 -19.09 14.78
CA VAL A 350 -17.28 -20.29 13.94
C VAL A 350 -17.01 -19.96 12.48
N ALA A 351 -17.54 -18.84 11.97
CA ALA A 351 -17.33 -18.36 10.61
C ALA A 351 -15.85 -18.05 10.34
N ASP A 352 -15.19 -17.36 11.26
CA ASP A 352 -13.77 -17.00 11.23
C ASP A 352 -12.85 -18.20 11.53
N ARG A 353 -13.45 -19.36 11.86
CA ARG A 353 -12.75 -20.61 12.15
C ARG A 353 -11.79 -20.48 13.34
N GLN A 354 -12.17 -19.69 14.34
CA GLN A 354 -11.41 -19.49 15.56
C GLN A 354 -11.13 -20.81 16.30
N GLY A 355 -10.11 -20.77 17.16
CA GLY A 355 -9.69 -21.91 17.95
C GLY A 355 -10.81 -22.46 18.87
N LEU A 356 -10.78 -23.77 19.12
CA LEU A 356 -11.77 -24.43 19.99
C LEU A 356 -11.78 -23.85 21.42
N GLY A 357 -10.64 -23.35 21.90
CA GLY A 357 -10.54 -22.69 23.20
C GLY A 357 -11.44 -21.46 23.31
N PHE A 358 -11.45 -20.62 22.26
CA PHE A 358 -12.28 -19.42 22.20
C PHE A 358 -13.78 -19.75 22.16
N LEU A 359 -14.16 -20.75 21.36
CA LEU A 359 -15.55 -21.22 21.30
C LEU A 359 -16.04 -21.79 22.64
N LYS A 360 -15.19 -22.55 23.35
CA LYS A 360 -15.51 -23.05 24.69
C LYS A 360 -15.62 -21.92 25.70
N PHE A 361 -14.75 -20.91 25.60
CA PHE A 361 -14.82 -19.71 26.43
C PHE A 361 -16.20 -19.04 26.26
N LEU A 362 -16.61 -18.71 25.03
CA LEU A 362 -17.91 -18.08 24.77
C LEU A 362 -19.10 -18.93 25.25
N ALA A 363 -19.05 -20.25 25.02
CA ALA A 363 -20.08 -21.17 25.51
C ALA A 363 -20.12 -21.25 27.05
N GLY A 364 -19.01 -20.95 27.73
CA GLY A 364 -18.92 -20.91 29.19
C GLY A 364 -19.37 -19.58 29.81
N GLN A 365 -19.42 -18.49 29.05
CA GLN A 365 -19.81 -17.16 29.55
C GLN A 365 -21.34 -16.96 29.64
N GLY A 366 -22.15 -17.85 29.04
CA GLY A 366 -23.60 -17.80 29.15
C GLY A 366 -24.33 -18.82 28.28
N SER A 367 -25.65 -18.95 28.49
CA SER A 367 -26.51 -19.80 27.65
C SER A 367 -26.66 -19.17 26.26
N ILE A 368 -25.96 -19.74 25.28
CA ILE A 368 -26.13 -19.35 23.88
C ILE A 368 -27.55 -19.74 23.44
N GLU A 369 -28.34 -18.75 23.00
CA GLU A 369 -29.69 -19.00 22.54
C GLU A 369 -29.70 -19.95 21.32
N GLN A 370 -30.72 -20.81 21.27
CA GLN A 370 -30.85 -21.84 20.23
C GLN A 370 -30.82 -21.27 18.80
N LYS A 371 -31.29 -20.03 18.60
CA LYS A 371 -31.25 -19.36 17.29
C LYS A 371 -29.82 -19.20 16.75
N PHE A 372 -28.86 -18.81 17.59
CA PHE A 372 -27.47 -18.62 17.19
C PHE A 372 -26.77 -19.97 16.96
N LEU A 373 -27.12 -20.96 17.77
CA LEU A 373 -26.65 -22.32 17.57
C LEU A 373 -27.16 -22.93 16.26
N GLY A 374 -28.42 -22.64 15.89
CA GLY A 374 -29.00 -23.02 14.61
C GLY A 374 -28.27 -22.42 13.42
N GLU A 375 -27.74 -21.21 13.55
CA GLU A 375 -26.92 -20.55 12.52
C GLU A 375 -25.47 -21.08 12.49
N ALA A 376 -24.86 -21.26 13.66
CA ALA A 376 -23.47 -21.68 13.79
C ALA A 376 -23.24 -23.16 13.39
N PHE A 377 -24.23 -24.02 13.59
CA PHE A 377 -24.09 -25.47 13.37
C PHE A 377 -23.88 -25.85 11.89
N PRO A 378 -24.70 -25.36 10.93
CA PRO A 378 -24.43 -25.55 9.50
C PRO A 378 -23.08 -24.97 9.05
N LEU A 379 -22.67 -23.81 9.59
CA LEU A 379 -21.37 -23.20 9.29
C LEU A 379 -20.22 -24.11 9.75
N ALA A 380 -20.28 -24.64 10.97
CA ALA A 380 -19.27 -25.57 11.46
C ALA A 380 -19.19 -26.85 10.60
N ALA A 381 -20.34 -27.32 10.11
CA ALA A 381 -20.43 -28.47 9.21
C ALA A 381 -19.83 -28.17 7.83
N ARG A 382 -20.12 -26.99 7.26
CA ARG A 382 -19.55 -26.48 6.01
C ARG A 382 -18.02 -26.49 6.04
N PHE A 383 -17.43 -25.97 7.12
CA PHE A 383 -15.98 -25.92 7.31
C PHE A 383 -15.36 -27.24 7.80
N GLY A 384 -16.16 -28.29 7.98
CA GLY A 384 -15.67 -29.61 8.39
C GLY A 384 -15.10 -29.67 9.81
N ARG A 385 -15.49 -28.75 10.70
CA ARG A 385 -14.96 -28.61 12.06
C ARG A 385 -15.61 -29.61 13.02
N LYS A 386 -15.22 -30.90 12.95
CA LYS A 386 -15.78 -31.99 13.78
C LYS A 386 -15.78 -31.66 15.28
N ARG A 387 -14.70 -31.09 15.82
CA ARG A 387 -14.60 -30.76 17.25
C ARG A 387 -15.55 -29.65 17.66
N THR A 388 -15.75 -28.64 16.82
CA THR A 388 -16.73 -27.56 17.04
C THR A 388 -18.15 -28.10 17.04
N LEU A 389 -18.48 -28.96 16.06
CA LEU A 389 -19.76 -29.65 16.03
C LEU A 389 -20.01 -30.45 17.31
N LEU A 390 -19.01 -31.17 17.82
CA LEU A 390 -19.15 -31.93 19.08
C LEU A 390 -19.45 -31.03 20.28
N VAL A 391 -18.85 -29.84 20.37
CA VAL A 391 -19.14 -28.87 21.44
C VAL A 391 -20.60 -28.40 21.35
N MET A 392 -21.10 -28.15 20.15
CA MET A 392 -22.50 -27.76 19.94
C MET A 392 -23.46 -28.93 20.20
N TYR A 393 -23.08 -30.14 19.77
CA TYR A 393 -23.94 -31.32 19.79
C TYR A 393 -24.29 -31.78 21.20
N GLY A 394 -23.38 -31.59 22.17
CA GLY A 394 -23.63 -31.93 23.57
C GLY A 394 -24.61 -31.01 24.29
N ALA A 395 -25.01 -29.90 23.66
CA ALA A 395 -25.78 -28.86 24.32
C ALA A 395 -27.29 -28.89 24.01
N PHE A 396 -27.73 -29.45 22.88
CA PHE A 396 -29.14 -29.33 22.43
C PHE A 396 -29.63 -30.48 21.55
N ASP A 397 -30.96 -30.70 21.59
CA ASP A 397 -31.69 -31.46 20.58
C ASP A 397 -31.91 -30.61 19.32
N TRP A 398 -31.37 -31.06 18.20
CA TRP A 398 -31.37 -30.32 16.93
C TRP A 398 -32.62 -30.64 16.12
N SER A 399 -33.25 -29.63 15.52
CA SER A 399 -34.37 -29.85 14.61
C SER A 399 -33.92 -30.56 13.33
N GLN A 400 -34.82 -31.33 12.71
CA GLN A 400 -34.54 -31.98 11.41
C GLN A 400 -34.13 -30.97 10.33
N SER A 401 -34.67 -29.74 10.37
CA SER A 401 -34.32 -28.66 9.45
C SER A 401 -32.83 -28.29 9.54
N ILE A 402 -32.32 -28.03 10.74
CA ILE A 402 -30.91 -27.67 10.97
C ILE A 402 -29.97 -28.82 10.59
N LEU A 403 -30.33 -30.07 10.94
CA LEU A 403 -29.54 -31.24 10.57
C LEU A 403 -29.49 -31.45 9.04
N THR A 404 -30.60 -31.20 8.35
CA THR A 404 -30.69 -31.31 6.89
C THR A 404 -29.86 -30.21 6.22
N GLU A 405 -29.92 -28.99 6.73
CA GLU A 405 -29.09 -27.88 6.26
C GLU A 405 -27.60 -28.17 6.45
N ALA A 406 -27.18 -28.58 7.65
CA ALA A 406 -25.80 -28.98 7.92
C ALA A 406 -25.31 -30.12 7.02
N LEU A 407 -26.19 -31.06 6.67
CA LEU A 407 -25.88 -32.17 5.75
C LEU A 407 -25.67 -31.68 4.30
N ARG A 408 -26.45 -30.67 3.89
CA ARG A 408 -26.32 -29.99 2.59
C ARG A 408 -25.01 -29.22 2.50
N GLU A 409 -24.67 -28.46 3.54
CA GLU A 409 -23.51 -27.57 3.55
C GLU A 409 -22.17 -28.32 3.71
N THR A 410 -22.14 -29.46 4.40
CA THR A 410 -20.88 -30.16 4.66
C THR A 410 -20.35 -30.93 3.45
N ARG A 411 -19.06 -30.81 3.17
CA ARG A 411 -18.34 -31.68 2.20
C ARG A 411 -17.65 -32.88 2.87
N ASN A 412 -17.60 -32.91 4.19
CA ASN A 412 -16.85 -33.92 4.93
C ASN A 412 -17.65 -35.23 5.08
N ARG A 413 -17.15 -36.32 4.49
CA ARG A 413 -17.83 -37.64 4.49
C ARG A 413 -18.09 -38.18 5.90
N ARG A 414 -17.19 -37.95 6.87
CA ARG A 414 -17.35 -38.41 8.25
C ARG A 414 -18.50 -37.66 8.94
N ILE A 415 -18.57 -36.34 8.74
CA ILE A 415 -19.67 -35.51 9.28
C ILE A 415 -20.99 -35.90 8.61
N LYS A 416 -21.04 -36.10 7.28
CA LYS A 416 -22.24 -36.59 6.59
C LYS A 416 -22.77 -37.90 7.19
N LYS A 417 -21.87 -38.85 7.51
CA LYS A 417 -22.26 -40.12 8.12
C LYS A 417 -22.93 -39.88 9.47
N VAL A 418 -22.34 -39.05 10.33
CA VAL A 418 -22.90 -38.71 11.65
C VAL A 418 -24.26 -38.03 11.53
N LEU A 419 -24.39 -37.00 10.69
CA LEU A 419 -25.65 -36.27 10.50
C LEU A 419 -26.77 -37.18 9.95
N ARG A 420 -26.46 -38.09 9.01
CA ARG A 420 -27.44 -39.07 8.50
C ARG A 420 -27.88 -40.08 9.55
N MET A 421 -26.95 -40.53 10.40
CA MET A 421 -27.30 -41.45 11.50
C MET A 421 -28.25 -40.76 12.47
N GLU A 422 -28.02 -39.48 12.76
CA GLU A 422 -28.89 -38.73 13.67
C GLU A 422 -30.28 -38.47 13.09
N LEU A 423 -30.36 -38.04 11.82
CA LEU A 423 -31.63 -37.84 11.14
C LEU A 423 -32.50 -39.11 11.17
N LYS A 424 -31.88 -40.28 10.98
CA LYS A 424 -32.55 -41.59 11.10
C LYS A 424 -32.99 -41.91 12.53
N ARG A 425 -32.18 -41.53 13.53
CA ARG A 425 -32.53 -41.70 14.94
C ARG A 425 -33.79 -40.90 15.27
N GLN A 426 -33.85 -39.64 14.84
CA GLN A 426 -35.00 -38.77 15.05
C GLN A 426 -36.26 -39.20 14.29
N SER A 427 -36.13 -39.72 13.06
CA SER A 427 -37.28 -40.26 12.32
C SER A 427 -37.86 -41.51 12.98
N ASN A 428 -37.00 -42.35 13.54
CA ASN A 428 -37.44 -43.58 14.20
C ASN A 428 -38.09 -43.30 15.56
N SER A 429 -37.63 -42.29 16.30
CA SER A 429 -38.28 -41.87 17.55
C SER A 429 -39.64 -41.20 17.32
N SER A 430 -39.80 -40.46 16.21
CA SER A 430 -41.08 -39.82 15.86
C SER A 430 -42.14 -40.80 15.34
N ASN A 431 -41.74 -41.99 14.87
CA ASN A 431 -42.67 -43.05 14.43
C ASN A 431 -43.08 -44.00 15.57
N ALA A 432 -42.42 -43.90 16.73
CA ALA A 432 -42.64 -44.76 17.90
C ALA A 432 -43.45 -44.06 19.02
N ALA A 433 -43.63 -42.74 18.91
CA ALA A 433 -44.54 -41.93 19.71
C ALA A 433 -45.81 -41.65 18.89
#